data_AF-A0A258TS31-F1
#
_entry.id   AF-A0A258TS31-F1
#
_cell.length_a   1.000
_cell.length_b   1.000
_cell.length_c   1.000
_cell.angle_alpha   90.00
_cell.angle_beta   90.00
_cell.angle_gamma   90.00
#
_symmetry.space_group_name_H-M   'P 1'
#
loop_
_entity.id
_entity.type
_entity.pdbx_description
1 polymer ?
#
loop_
_entity_poly.entity_id
_entity_poly.type
_entity_poly.pdbx_seq_one_letter_code
_entity_poly.pdbx_strand_id
1 'polypeptide(L)'
;MFEKTIDYARGSLAAASEAAIEKAGDKLGEVVRIGVIQAGDEMREVVAGASNAIDEKLDKISQELHSQRQFTKDDVRELVDYAGDKLSVVLDDRIAVMRREITQLVEEKTEYFKAEIDDFFIKRQMDLARERRRLALNIVLATGAALAVGAVSLFYKGIREWDLLTVFRVVLASLAGGYTVWLLASLVRGWLRMTEHRKDMVFLAARYWGWLRPASIFSTLLILAILALLSLALIFPHEALQLISQPILHPNAIKPGR
;
A
#
# COMPACT_ATOMS: atom_id res chain seq x y z
N MET A 1 -89.08 -47.11 -90.70
CA MET A 1 -90.13 -46.68 -89.73
C MET A 1 -89.57 -46.50 -88.33
N PHE A 2 -88.68 -47.39 -87.85
CA PHE A 2 -87.97 -47.28 -86.56
C PHE A 2 -87.04 -46.06 -86.41
N GLU A 3 -86.38 -45.64 -87.49
CA GLU A 3 -85.45 -44.51 -87.47
C GLU A 3 -86.15 -43.17 -87.12
N LYS A 4 -87.36 -42.96 -87.68
CA LYS A 4 -88.17 -41.76 -87.42
C LYS A 4 -88.69 -41.69 -85.99
N THR A 5 -89.05 -42.81 -85.39
CA THR A 5 -89.52 -42.85 -83.98
C THR A 5 -88.37 -42.70 -83.01
N ILE A 6 -87.17 -43.20 -83.33
CA ILE A 6 -85.95 -42.98 -82.53
C ILE A 6 -85.52 -41.52 -82.59
N ASP A 7 -85.52 -40.88 -83.77
CA ASP A 7 -85.18 -39.46 -83.90
C ASP A 7 -86.20 -38.53 -83.21
N TYR A 8 -87.50 -38.84 -83.31
CA TYR A 8 -88.54 -38.09 -82.59
C TYR A 8 -88.40 -38.25 -81.06
N ALA A 9 -88.13 -39.47 -80.59
CA ALA A 9 -87.86 -39.71 -79.17
C ALA A 9 -86.58 -38.99 -78.71
N ARG A 10 -85.53 -38.92 -79.54
CA ARG A 10 -84.29 -38.19 -79.24
C ARG A 10 -84.52 -36.69 -79.15
N GLY A 11 -85.29 -36.11 -80.08
CA GLY A 11 -85.65 -34.69 -80.06
C GLY A 11 -86.53 -34.32 -78.87
N SER A 12 -87.52 -35.15 -78.53
CA SER A 12 -88.35 -34.97 -77.34
C SER A 12 -87.56 -35.11 -76.04
N LEU A 13 -86.61 -36.04 -75.97
CA LEU A 13 -85.75 -36.23 -74.80
C LEU A 13 -84.76 -35.06 -74.65
N ALA A 14 -84.21 -34.56 -75.76
CA ALA A 14 -83.35 -33.39 -75.76
C ALA A 14 -84.09 -32.14 -75.27
N ALA A 15 -85.29 -31.87 -75.79
CA ALA A 15 -86.12 -30.74 -75.35
C ALA A 15 -86.56 -30.87 -73.89
N ALA A 16 -86.93 -32.07 -73.43
CA ALA A 16 -87.26 -32.33 -72.04
C ALA A 16 -86.04 -32.17 -71.11
N SER A 17 -84.84 -32.55 -71.58
CA SER A 17 -83.59 -32.39 -70.83
C SER A 17 -83.17 -30.93 -70.77
N GLU A 18 -83.32 -30.16 -71.86
CA GLU A 18 -83.04 -28.73 -71.90
C GLU A 18 -83.97 -27.95 -70.96
N ALA A 19 -85.29 -28.22 -71.01
CA ALA A 19 -86.25 -27.63 -70.09
C ALA A 19 -86.02 -28.06 -68.62
N ALA A 20 -85.58 -29.30 -68.38
CA ALA A 20 -85.23 -29.76 -67.04
C ALA A 20 -83.92 -29.12 -66.54
N ILE A 21 -82.93 -28.91 -67.40
CA ILE A 21 -81.66 -28.25 -67.07
C ILE A 21 -81.89 -26.76 -66.79
N GLU A 22 -82.71 -26.07 -67.58
CA GLU A 22 -83.05 -24.66 -67.36
C GLU A 22 -83.81 -24.50 -66.03
N LYS A 23 -84.82 -25.33 -65.80
CA LYS A 23 -85.59 -25.32 -64.53
C LYS A 23 -84.73 -25.72 -63.33
N ALA A 24 -83.78 -26.64 -63.50
CA ALA A 24 -82.81 -26.99 -62.47
C ALA A 24 -81.79 -25.86 -62.24
N GLY A 25 -81.37 -25.15 -63.29
CA GLY A 25 -80.49 -23.99 -63.23
C GLY A 25 -81.11 -22.83 -62.46
N ASP A 26 -82.39 -22.53 -62.72
CA ASP A 26 -83.14 -21.52 -61.97
C ASP A 26 -83.30 -21.89 -60.50
N LYS A 27 -83.73 -23.13 -60.21
CA LYS A 27 -83.88 -23.63 -58.84
C LYS A 27 -82.55 -23.68 -58.08
N LEU A 28 -81.47 -24.13 -58.72
CA LEU A 28 -80.14 -24.16 -58.13
C LEU A 28 -79.59 -22.74 -57.94
N GLY A 29 -79.79 -21.84 -58.91
CA GLY A 29 -79.38 -20.44 -58.81
C GLY A 29 -80.09 -19.72 -57.66
N GLU A 30 -81.39 -19.98 -57.46
CA GLU A 30 -82.16 -19.47 -56.34
C GLU A 30 -81.68 -20.06 -55.00
N VAL A 31 -81.54 -21.38 -54.90
CA VAL A 31 -81.08 -22.06 -53.68
C VAL A 31 -79.66 -21.64 -53.31
N VAL A 32 -78.75 -21.52 -54.28
CA VAL A 32 -77.38 -21.05 -54.06
C VAL A 32 -77.39 -19.59 -53.63
N ARG A 33 -78.18 -18.72 -54.27
CA ARG A 33 -78.28 -17.30 -53.89
C ARG A 33 -78.80 -17.15 -52.46
N ILE A 34 -79.87 -17.87 -52.10
CA ILE A 34 -80.43 -17.85 -50.75
C ILE A 34 -79.42 -18.42 -49.75
N GLY A 35 -78.80 -19.56 -50.08
CA GLY A 35 -77.79 -20.18 -49.22
C GLY A 35 -76.57 -19.30 -48.99
N VAL A 36 -76.10 -18.58 -50.01
CA VAL A 36 -74.96 -17.65 -49.90
C VAL A 36 -75.31 -16.42 -49.06
N ILE A 37 -76.52 -15.87 -49.23
CA ILE A 37 -76.96 -14.73 -48.41
C ILE A 37 -77.12 -15.16 -46.96
N GLN A 38 -77.80 -16.28 -46.70
CA GLN A 38 -78.02 -16.78 -45.36
C GLN A 38 -76.71 -17.16 -44.65
N ALA A 39 -75.81 -17.88 -45.34
CA ALA A 39 -74.49 -18.18 -44.80
C ALA A 39 -73.63 -16.91 -44.60
N GLY A 40 -73.77 -15.91 -45.47
CA GLY A 40 -73.10 -14.63 -45.33
C GLY A 40 -73.56 -13.84 -44.10
N ASP A 41 -74.86 -13.83 -43.83
CA ASP A 41 -75.44 -13.18 -42.66
C ASP A 41 -75.07 -13.92 -41.37
N GLU A 42 -75.17 -15.25 -41.35
CA GLU A 42 -74.80 -16.07 -40.19
C GLU A 42 -73.31 -15.97 -39.88
N MET A 43 -72.45 -15.94 -40.91
CA MET A 43 -71.01 -15.73 -40.73
C MET A 43 -70.70 -14.33 -40.21
N ARG A 44 -71.42 -13.29 -40.67
CA ARG A 44 -71.26 -11.92 -40.18
C ARG A 44 -71.68 -11.81 -38.71
N GLU A 45 -72.77 -12.48 -38.32
CA GLU A 45 -73.22 -12.56 -36.93
C GLU A 45 -72.20 -13.29 -36.04
N VAL A 46 -71.69 -14.43 -36.47
CA VAL A 46 -70.66 -15.19 -35.73
C VAL A 46 -69.37 -14.37 -35.57
N VAL A 47 -68.92 -13.67 -36.62
CA VAL A 47 -67.72 -12.82 -36.57
C VAL A 47 -67.92 -11.62 -35.63
N ALA A 48 -69.10 -11.00 -35.64
CA ALA A 48 -69.43 -9.92 -34.73
C ALA A 48 -69.48 -10.41 -33.27
N GLY A 49 -70.12 -11.55 -33.02
CA GLY A 49 -70.16 -12.19 -31.71
C GLY A 49 -68.77 -12.58 -31.20
N ALA A 50 -67.93 -13.16 -32.06
CA ALA A 50 -66.56 -13.52 -31.73
C ALA A 50 -65.69 -12.28 -31.43
N SER A 51 -65.84 -11.19 -32.19
CA SER A 51 -65.11 -9.94 -31.92
C SER A 51 -65.49 -9.35 -30.57
N ASN A 52 -66.79 -9.29 -30.25
CA ASN A 52 -67.25 -8.79 -28.95
C ASN A 52 -66.74 -9.66 -27.79
N ALA A 53 -66.74 -10.98 -27.96
CA ALA A 53 -66.20 -11.90 -26.96
C ALA A 53 -64.68 -11.75 -26.79
N ILE A 54 -63.94 -11.50 -27.88
CA ILE A 54 -62.50 -11.22 -27.83
C ILE A 54 -62.22 -9.92 -27.08
N ASP A 55 -62.98 -8.85 -27.35
CA ASP A 55 -62.83 -7.57 -26.66
C ASP A 55 -63.10 -7.70 -25.15
N GLU A 56 -64.16 -8.41 -24.76
CA GLU A 56 -64.46 -8.65 -23.34
C GLU A 56 -63.33 -9.42 -22.63
N LYS A 57 -62.72 -10.39 -23.34
CA LYS A 57 -61.58 -11.16 -22.81
C LYS A 57 -60.31 -10.30 -22.75
N LEU A 58 -60.06 -9.46 -23.76
CA LEU A 58 -58.94 -8.51 -23.76
C LEU A 58 -59.05 -7.51 -22.61
N ASP A 59 -60.25 -6.99 -22.33
CA ASP A 59 -60.48 -6.09 -21.19
C ASP A 59 -60.21 -6.79 -19.86
N LYS A 60 -60.69 -8.03 -19.69
CA LYS A 60 -60.39 -8.83 -18.50
C LYS A 60 -58.89 -9.11 -18.36
N ILE A 61 -58.21 -9.51 -19.43
CA ILE A 61 -56.76 -9.73 -19.42
C ILE A 61 -56.03 -8.42 -19.11
N SER A 62 -56.45 -7.30 -19.68
CA SER A 62 -55.85 -5.99 -19.42
C SER A 62 -55.98 -5.60 -17.95
N GLN A 63 -57.15 -5.83 -17.34
CA GLN A 63 -57.39 -5.60 -15.90
C GLN A 63 -56.56 -6.55 -15.03
N GLU A 64 -56.55 -7.85 -15.32
CA GLU A 64 -55.72 -8.82 -14.59
C GLU A 64 -54.24 -8.51 -14.72
N LEU A 65 -53.76 -8.18 -15.92
CA LEU A 65 -52.36 -7.88 -16.20
C LEU A 65 -51.95 -6.56 -15.54
N HIS A 66 -52.87 -5.59 -15.43
CA HIS A 66 -52.66 -4.39 -14.61
C HIS A 66 -52.60 -4.73 -13.10
N SER A 67 -53.44 -5.66 -12.61
CA SER A 67 -53.38 -6.14 -11.22
C SER A 67 -52.15 -7.00 -10.92
N GLN A 68 -51.64 -7.78 -11.88
CA GLN A 68 -50.44 -8.59 -11.72
C GLN A 68 -49.16 -7.76 -11.83
N ARG A 69 -49.17 -6.68 -12.63
CA ARG A 69 -48.07 -5.69 -12.63
C ARG A 69 -48.02 -4.85 -11.36
N GLN A 70 -49.02 -4.93 -10.49
CA GLN A 70 -48.91 -4.56 -9.08
C GLN A 70 -48.24 -5.66 -8.25
N PHE A 71 -47.16 -6.26 -8.75
CA PHE A 71 -46.06 -6.63 -7.86
C PHE A 71 -45.57 -5.30 -7.26
N THR A 72 -46.21 -4.91 -6.16
CA THR A 72 -46.29 -3.52 -5.76
C THR A 72 -44.91 -3.05 -5.30
N LYS A 73 -44.62 -1.75 -5.48
CA LYS A 73 -43.42 -1.13 -4.89
C LYS A 73 -43.30 -1.44 -3.39
N ASP A 74 -44.45 -1.59 -2.74
CA ASP A 74 -44.56 -1.93 -1.32
C ASP A 74 -44.13 -3.38 -1.04
N ASP A 75 -44.48 -4.37 -1.87
CA ASP A 75 -44.02 -5.75 -1.72
C ASP A 75 -42.49 -5.87 -1.91
N VAL A 76 -41.95 -5.14 -2.90
CA VAL A 76 -40.50 -5.06 -3.12
C VAL A 76 -39.82 -4.39 -1.93
N ARG A 77 -40.42 -3.35 -1.37
CA ARG A 77 -39.93 -2.67 -0.18
C ARG A 77 -39.93 -3.60 1.02
N GLU A 78 -41.00 -4.37 1.24
CA GLU A 78 -41.10 -5.33 2.33
C GLU A 78 -40.04 -6.43 2.23
N LEU A 79 -39.78 -6.96 1.03
CA LEU A 79 -38.70 -7.92 0.80
C LEU A 79 -37.31 -7.33 1.07
N VAL A 80 -37.08 -6.08 0.66
CA VAL A 80 -35.82 -5.38 0.90
C VAL A 80 -35.63 -5.06 2.38
N ASP A 81 -36.66 -4.60 3.07
CA ASP A 81 -36.62 -4.33 4.51
C ASP A 81 -36.37 -5.62 5.29
N TYR A 82 -37.06 -6.72 4.94
CA TYR A 82 -36.81 -8.04 5.54
C TYR A 82 -35.38 -8.53 5.29
N ALA A 83 -34.88 -8.38 4.06
CA ALA A 83 -33.50 -8.72 3.72
C ALA A 83 -32.51 -7.83 4.48
N GLY A 84 -32.80 -6.54 4.62
CA GLY A 84 -32.02 -5.57 5.37
C GLY A 84 -31.89 -5.94 6.85
N ASP A 85 -33.01 -6.25 7.50
CA ASP A 85 -33.04 -6.68 8.91
C ASP A 85 -32.24 -7.97 9.11
N LYS A 86 -32.44 -8.98 8.25
CA LYS A 86 -31.69 -10.23 8.33
C LYS A 86 -30.20 -10.04 8.07
N LEU A 87 -29.84 -9.21 7.10
CA LEU A 87 -28.45 -8.93 6.78
C LEU A 87 -27.77 -8.14 7.90
N SER A 88 -28.47 -7.19 8.52
CA SER A 88 -27.96 -6.42 9.66
C SER A 88 -27.59 -7.33 10.83
N VAL A 89 -28.47 -8.28 11.19
CA VAL A 89 -28.21 -9.24 12.27
C VAL A 89 -27.00 -10.12 11.96
N VAL A 90 -26.93 -10.68 10.74
CA VAL A 90 -25.80 -11.53 10.32
C VAL A 90 -24.49 -10.73 10.27
N LEU A 91 -24.54 -9.47 9.84
CA LEU A 91 -23.38 -8.59 9.79
C LEU A 91 -22.85 -8.30 11.20
N ASP A 92 -23.74 -7.95 12.14
CA ASP A 92 -23.38 -7.68 13.53
C ASP A 92 -22.75 -8.90 14.21
N ASP A 93 -23.33 -10.09 14.04
CA ASP A 93 -22.77 -11.34 14.55
C ASP A 93 -21.37 -11.58 13.98
N ARG A 94 -21.19 -11.37 12.67
CA ARG A 94 -19.90 -11.60 12.01
C ARG A 94 -18.85 -10.57 12.42
N ILE A 95 -19.24 -9.30 12.62
CA ILE A 95 -18.36 -8.25 13.14
C ILE A 95 -17.96 -8.56 14.59
N ALA A 96 -18.88 -9.05 15.42
CA ALA A 96 -18.58 -9.42 16.80
C ALA A 96 -17.56 -10.56 16.88
N VAL A 97 -17.71 -11.60 16.06
CA VAL A 97 -16.74 -12.70 15.94
C VAL A 97 -15.39 -12.18 15.46
N MET A 98 -15.37 -11.41 14.37
CA MET A 98 -14.15 -10.85 13.80
C MET A 98 -13.40 -9.97 14.80
N ARG A 99 -14.12 -9.13 15.57
CA ARG A 99 -13.52 -8.29 16.61
C ARG A 99 -12.84 -9.13 17.69
N ARG A 100 -13.46 -10.26 18.10
CA ARG A 100 -12.87 -11.19 19.07
C ARG A 100 -11.62 -11.84 18.51
N GLU A 101 -11.66 -12.34 17.29
CA GLU A 101 -10.51 -12.97 16.62
C GLU A 101 -9.34 -12.00 16.43
N ILE A 102 -9.61 -10.77 15.98
CA ILE A 102 -8.58 -9.73 15.83
C ILE A 102 -7.96 -9.39 17.18
N THR A 103 -8.78 -9.24 18.23
CA THR A 103 -8.28 -8.92 19.58
C THR A 103 -7.36 -10.02 20.09
N GLN A 104 -7.79 -11.28 19.95
CA GLN A 104 -7.01 -12.45 20.34
C GLN A 104 -5.70 -12.55 19.56
N LEU A 105 -5.74 -12.30 18.25
CA LEU A 105 -4.54 -12.29 17.40
C LEU A 105 -3.57 -11.16 17.82
N VAL A 106 -4.08 -9.97 18.12
CA VAL A 106 -3.27 -8.85 18.58
C VAL A 106 -2.62 -9.17 19.92
N GLU A 107 -3.37 -9.77 20.86
CA GLU A 107 -2.85 -10.19 22.16
C GLU A 107 -1.73 -11.23 22.00
N GLU A 108 -1.97 -12.29 21.23
CA GLU A 108 -0.98 -13.34 20.96
C GLU A 108 0.28 -12.79 20.30
N LYS A 109 0.14 -11.91 19.29
CA LYS A 109 1.28 -11.30 18.61
C LYS A 109 2.03 -10.32 19.50
N THR A 110 1.32 -9.59 20.37
CA THR A 110 1.94 -8.67 21.32
C THR A 110 2.72 -9.44 22.39
N GLU A 111 2.16 -10.55 22.89
CA GLU A 111 2.82 -11.41 23.87
C GLU A 111 4.07 -12.07 23.28
N TYR A 112 3.96 -12.63 22.07
CA TYR A 112 5.10 -13.16 21.33
C TYR A 112 6.18 -12.09 21.10
N PHE A 113 5.78 -10.89 20.66
CA PHE A 113 6.72 -9.79 20.41
C PHE A 113 7.39 -9.31 21.70
N LYS A 114 6.67 -9.27 22.82
CA LYS A 114 7.22 -8.94 24.12
C LYS A 114 8.25 -9.98 24.56
N ALA A 115 7.93 -11.27 24.41
CA ALA A 115 8.85 -12.36 24.74
C ALA A 115 10.14 -12.30 23.89
N GLU A 116 10.02 -12.05 22.59
CA GLU A 116 11.16 -11.91 21.68
C GLU A 116 12.01 -10.66 22.01
N ILE A 117 11.35 -9.54 22.34
CA ILE A 117 12.03 -8.32 22.78
C ILE A 117 12.81 -8.56 24.08
N ASP A 118 12.18 -9.21 25.06
CA ASP A 118 12.80 -9.48 26.35
C ASP A 118 14.01 -10.41 26.17
N ASP A 119 13.89 -11.46 25.36
CA ASP A 119 15.00 -12.36 25.01
C ASP A 119 16.12 -11.62 24.25
N PHE A 120 15.78 -10.75 23.31
CA PHE A 120 16.74 -9.90 22.61
C PHE A 120 17.48 -8.97 23.58
N PHE A 121 16.78 -8.33 24.52
CA PHE A 121 17.42 -7.45 25.50
C PHE A 121 18.31 -8.23 26.47
N ILE A 122 17.89 -9.43 26.91
CA ILE A 122 18.69 -10.31 27.78
C ILE A 122 19.97 -10.75 27.05
N LYS A 123 19.85 -11.30 25.83
CA LYS A 123 20.99 -11.72 25.01
C LYS A 123 21.92 -10.54 24.71
N ARG A 124 21.37 -9.38 24.37
CA ARG A 124 22.14 -8.17 24.10
C ARG A 124 22.85 -7.64 25.34
N GLN A 125 22.25 -7.68 26.53
CA GLN A 125 22.94 -7.28 27.75
C GLN A 125 24.11 -8.22 28.08
N MET A 126 23.94 -9.53 27.87
CA MET A 126 25.01 -10.52 28.03
C MET A 126 26.17 -10.29 27.05
N ASP A 127 25.86 -10.00 25.79
CA ASP A 127 26.88 -9.69 24.79
C ASP A 127 27.57 -8.35 25.05
N LEU A 128 26.82 -7.33 25.47
CA LEU A 128 27.39 -6.03 25.86
C LEU A 128 28.37 -6.16 27.04
N ALA A 129 28.10 -7.04 28.00
CA ALA A 129 29.01 -7.27 29.12
C ALA A 129 30.33 -7.91 28.66
N ARG A 130 30.28 -8.90 27.75
CA ARG A 130 31.47 -9.55 27.19
C ARG A 130 32.27 -8.60 26.30
N GLU A 131 31.61 -7.83 25.45
CA GLU A 131 32.26 -6.83 24.61
C GLU A 131 32.93 -5.72 25.43
N ARG A 132 32.25 -5.19 26.46
CA ARG A 132 32.83 -4.18 27.37
C ARG A 132 34.13 -4.67 27.99
N ARG A 133 34.17 -5.94 28.42
CA ARG A 133 35.36 -6.53 29.06
C ARG A 133 36.52 -6.69 28.07
N ARG A 134 36.29 -7.28 26.89
CA ARG A 134 37.34 -7.45 25.86
C ARG A 134 37.92 -6.12 25.42
N LEU A 135 37.05 -5.14 25.28
CA LEU A 135 37.46 -3.85 24.79
C LEU A 135 38.16 -3.01 25.87
N ALA A 136 37.72 -3.09 27.13
CA ALA A 136 38.43 -2.45 28.24
C ALA A 136 39.87 -3.01 28.33
N LEU A 137 40.03 -4.32 28.16
CA LEU A 137 41.35 -4.96 28.08
C LEU A 137 42.18 -4.42 26.91
N ASN A 138 41.60 -4.32 25.71
CA ASN A 138 42.33 -3.78 24.55
C ASN A 138 42.78 -2.31 24.75
N ILE A 139 41.95 -1.47 25.37
CA ILE A 139 42.32 -0.08 25.70
C ILE A 139 43.44 -0.04 26.74
N VAL A 140 43.32 -0.84 27.81
CA VAL A 140 44.35 -0.91 28.85
C VAL A 140 45.68 -1.37 28.26
N LEU A 141 45.66 -2.38 27.40
CA LEU A 141 46.85 -2.88 26.70
C LEU A 141 47.44 -1.83 25.75
N ALA A 142 46.62 -1.16 24.93
CA ALA A 142 47.09 -0.12 24.02
C ALA A 142 47.68 1.09 24.76
N THR A 143 47.03 1.51 25.85
CA THR A 143 47.53 2.61 26.71
C THR A 143 48.82 2.20 27.41
N GLY A 144 48.88 0.97 27.95
CA GLY A 144 50.10 0.43 28.55
C GLY A 144 51.26 0.35 27.57
N ALA A 145 51.01 -0.08 26.33
CA ALA A 145 52.01 -0.12 25.27
C ALA A 145 52.50 1.29 24.89
N ALA A 146 51.59 2.26 24.74
CA ALA A 146 51.96 3.65 24.45
C ALA A 146 52.82 4.27 25.57
N LEU A 147 52.48 4.00 26.83
CA LEU A 147 53.26 4.44 27.98
C LEU A 147 54.64 3.76 28.03
N ALA A 148 54.71 2.45 27.75
CA ALA A 148 55.96 1.71 27.69
C ALA A 148 56.87 2.25 26.58
N VAL A 149 56.34 2.54 25.39
CA VAL A 149 57.10 3.15 24.29
C VAL A 149 57.59 4.56 24.67
N GLY A 150 56.75 5.36 25.33
CA GLY A 150 57.16 6.66 25.88
C GLY A 150 58.29 6.54 26.91
N ALA A 151 58.20 5.57 27.82
CA ALA A 151 59.22 5.29 28.82
C ALA A 151 60.54 4.84 28.17
N VAL A 152 60.50 3.93 27.19
CA VAL A 152 61.68 3.48 26.45
C VAL A 152 62.32 4.63 25.67
N SER A 153 61.52 5.52 25.08
CA SER A 153 62.00 6.71 24.40
C SER A 153 62.76 7.67 25.34
N LEU A 154 62.26 7.84 26.57
CA LEU A 154 62.96 8.62 27.61
C LEU A 154 64.28 7.96 28.05
N PHE A 155 64.30 6.63 28.20
CA PHE A 155 65.50 5.90 28.58
C PHE A 155 66.57 5.89 27.47
N TYR A 156 66.17 5.79 26.20
CA TYR A 156 67.10 5.71 25.06
C TYR A 156 67.77 7.05 24.75
N LYS A 157 67.17 8.19 25.11
CA LYS A 157 67.68 9.52 24.77
C LYS A 157 68.84 10.03 25.66
N GLY A 158 69.37 9.20 26.55
CA GLY A 158 70.67 9.41 27.16
C GLY A 158 70.68 10.31 28.41
N ILE A 159 71.30 9.77 29.46
CA ILE A 159 71.40 10.23 30.85
C ILE A 159 72.08 11.59 31.09
N ARG A 160 72.39 12.41 30.07
CA ARG A 160 73.33 13.53 30.28
C ARG A 160 72.78 14.95 30.34
N GLU A 161 71.59 15.25 29.81
CA GLU A 161 70.89 16.51 30.09
C GLU A 161 69.37 16.28 30.07
N TRP A 162 68.79 16.08 31.26
CA TRP A 162 67.33 16.03 31.41
C TRP A 162 66.77 17.44 31.27
N ASP A 163 66.72 17.95 30.04
CA ASP A 163 65.94 19.14 29.75
C ASP A 163 64.47 18.81 30.02
N LEU A 164 63.88 19.51 30.99
CA LEU A 164 62.50 19.35 31.43
C LEU A 164 61.53 19.44 30.23
N LEU A 165 61.89 20.24 29.22
CA LEU A 165 61.17 20.37 27.96
C LEU A 165 61.15 19.06 27.14
N THR A 166 62.25 18.30 27.10
CA THR A 166 62.30 17.04 26.37
C THR A 166 61.42 15.98 27.04
N VAL A 167 61.47 15.89 28.36
CA VAL A 167 60.61 14.98 29.13
C VAL A 167 59.14 15.34 28.91
N PHE A 168 58.81 16.63 28.99
CA PHE A 168 57.45 17.13 28.77
C PHE A 168 56.94 16.78 27.36
N ARG A 169 57.76 16.95 26.32
CA ARG A 169 57.39 16.59 24.93
C ARG A 169 57.06 15.12 24.76
N VAL A 170 57.88 14.24 25.32
CA VAL A 170 57.68 12.79 25.18
C VAL A 170 56.44 12.32 25.95
N VAL A 171 56.20 12.88 27.14
CA VAL A 171 54.98 12.61 27.92
C VAL A 171 53.73 13.14 27.22
N LEU A 172 53.79 14.35 26.65
CA LEU A 172 52.65 14.93 25.93
C LEU A 172 52.38 14.18 24.63
N ALA A 173 53.42 13.79 23.89
CA ALA A 173 53.27 12.99 22.67
C ALA A 173 52.68 11.59 22.95
N SER A 174 53.09 10.94 24.05
CA SER A 174 52.53 9.63 24.43
C SER A 174 51.08 9.74 24.91
N LEU A 175 50.73 10.79 25.67
CA LEU A 175 49.35 11.10 26.05
C LEU A 175 48.46 11.40 24.84
N ALA A 176 48.92 12.26 23.92
CA ALA A 176 48.20 12.60 22.70
C ALA A 176 48.01 11.36 21.80
N GLY A 177 49.06 10.55 21.64
CA GLY A 177 48.99 9.28 20.90
C GLY A 177 48.00 8.30 21.52
N GLY A 178 48.09 8.07 22.83
CA GLY A 178 47.16 7.19 23.56
C GLY A 178 45.71 7.65 23.48
N TYR A 179 45.46 8.96 23.62
CA TYR A 179 44.12 9.53 23.50
C TYR A 179 43.55 9.38 22.09
N THR A 180 44.38 9.55 21.05
CA THR A 180 43.97 9.38 19.65
C THR A 180 43.51 7.95 19.38
N VAL A 181 44.27 6.96 19.85
CA VAL A 181 43.92 5.53 19.70
C VAL A 181 42.63 5.19 20.45
N TRP A 182 42.48 5.68 21.68
CA TRP A 182 41.27 5.49 22.48
C TRP A 182 40.02 6.07 21.80
N LEU A 183 40.15 7.26 21.21
CA LEU A 183 39.08 7.98 20.54
C LEU A 183 38.62 7.24 19.28
N LEU A 184 39.55 6.78 18.44
CA LEU A 184 39.23 5.94 17.28
C LEU A 184 38.50 4.66 17.70
N ALA A 185 38.98 3.98 18.74
CA ALA A 185 38.34 2.78 19.27
C ALA A 185 36.95 3.06 19.89
N SER A 186 36.72 4.28 20.39
CA SER A 186 35.41 4.72 20.90
C SER A 186 34.42 4.99 19.77
N LEU A 187 34.87 5.68 18.71
CA LEU A 187 34.06 5.98 17.52
C LEU A 187 33.62 4.70 16.81
N VAL A 188 34.55 3.79 16.53
CA VAL A 188 34.25 2.51 15.87
C VAL A 188 33.22 1.70 16.68
N ARG A 189 33.32 1.73 18.01
CA ARG A 189 32.35 1.06 18.88
C ARG A 189 30.98 1.73 18.86
N GLY A 190 30.94 3.06 18.87
CA GLY A 190 29.70 3.82 18.71
C GLY A 190 29.00 3.46 17.39
N TRP A 191 29.78 3.35 16.31
CA TRP A 191 29.32 2.98 14.98
C TRP A 191 28.78 1.54 14.92
N LEU A 192 29.51 0.57 15.46
CA LEU A 192 29.09 -0.84 15.47
C LEU A 192 27.82 -1.07 16.31
N ARG A 193 27.59 -0.26 17.35
CA ARG A 193 26.42 -0.37 18.24
C ARG A 193 25.12 0.23 17.68
N MET A 194 25.19 0.98 16.59
CA MET A 194 24.00 1.56 15.96
C MET A 194 23.23 0.49 15.19
N THR A 195 21.92 0.42 15.44
CA THR A 195 20.97 -0.37 14.65
C THR A 195 20.98 0.11 13.21
N GLU A 196 20.70 -0.78 12.26
CA GLU A 196 20.78 -0.51 10.82
C GLU A 196 19.96 0.73 10.43
N HIS A 197 18.76 0.91 11.00
CA HIS A 197 17.92 2.10 10.80
C HIS A 197 18.52 3.39 11.37
N ARG A 198 19.31 3.33 12.45
CA ARG A 198 20.03 4.51 12.97
C ARG A 198 21.26 4.86 12.11
N LYS A 199 21.87 3.88 11.43
CA LYS A 199 22.96 4.15 10.48
C LYS A 199 22.42 4.92 9.28
N ASP A 200 21.24 4.56 8.79
CA ASP A 200 20.56 5.29 7.71
C ASP A 200 20.12 6.70 8.15
N MET A 201 19.62 6.86 9.38
CA MET A 201 19.34 8.19 9.93
C MET A 201 20.60 9.05 10.13
N VAL A 202 21.74 8.45 10.47
CA VAL A 202 23.03 9.16 10.54
C VAL A 202 23.51 9.52 9.14
N PHE A 203 23.29 8.67 8.15
CA PHE A 203 23.61 8.96 6.76
C PHE A 203 22.73 10.07 6.18
N LEU A 204 21.43 10.05 6.50
CA LEU A 204 20.46 11.11 6.19
C LEU A 204 20.79 12.41 6.92
N ALA A 205 21.11 12.35 8.22
CA ALA A 205 21.53 13.52 8.99
C ALA A 205 22.89 14.08 8.50
N ALA A 206 23.83 13.22 8.08
CA ALA A 206 25.09 13.64 7.47
C ALA A 206 24.88 14.27 6.08
N ARG A 207 23.87 13.80 5.33
CA ARG A 207 23.51 14.32 4.01
C ARG A 207 22.67 15.61 4.07
N TYR A 208 21.90 15.83 5.14
CA TYR A 208 20.98 16.97 5.26
C TYR A 208 21.35 18.01 6.33
N TRP A 209 22.18 17.71 7.33
CA TRP A 209 22.40 18.62 8.45
C TRP A 209 23.81 18.53 9.05
N GLY A 210 24.73 19.24 8.42
CA GLY A 210 26.16 19.23 8.74
C GLY A 210 26.60 19.88 10.06
N TRP A 211 25.89 19.75 11.20
CA TRP A 211 26.48 20.27 12.46
C TRP A 211 26.12 19.63 13.82
N LEU A 212 25.00 18.92 14.11
CA LEU A 212 24.70 18.57 15.53
C LEU A 212 24.22 17.14 15.89
N ARG A 213 25.23 16.34 16.32
CA ARG A 213 25.36 15.41 17.48
C ARG A 213 24.22 14.46 17.91
N PRO A 214 24.64 13.25 18.35
CA PRO A 214 24.66 12.99 19.80
C PRO A 214 26.07 12.56 20.26
N ALA A 215 26.58 13.21 21.33
CA ALA A 215 27.83 12.92 22.05
C ALA A 215 29.20 13.16 21.33
N SER A 216 29.38 14.39 20.85
CA SER A 216 30.66 15.14 20.86
C SER A 216 31.88 14.74 20.03
N ILE A 217 31.71 14.12 18.86
CA ILE A 217 32.82 13.93 17.88
C ILE A 217 33.53 15.26 17.54
N PHE A 218 32.79 16.36 17.46
CA PHE A 218 33.38 17.69 17.22
C PHE A 218 34.30 18.15 18.37
N SER A 219 33.94 17.88 19.63
CA SER A 219 34.79 18.25 20.77
C SER A 219 36.07 17.44 20.79
N THR A 220 35.98 16.15 20.44
CA THR A 220 37.13 15.26 20.42
C THR A 220 38.06 15.55 19.24
N LEU A 221 37.51 15.90 18.07
CA LEU A 221 38.30 16.41 16.93
C LEU A 221 38.96 17.75 17.22
N LEU A 222 38.26 18.67 17.91
CA LEU A 222 38.84 19.94 18.35
C LEU A 222 39.99 19.71 19.35
N ILE A 223 39.81 18.81 20.32
CA ILE A 223 40.87 18.44 21.27
C ILE A 223 42.05 17.79 20.54
N LEU A 224 41.80 16.91 19.56
CA LEU A 224 42.86 16.34 18.71
C LEU A 224 43.59 17.41 17.91
N ALA A 225 42.87 18.36 17.33
CA ALA A 225 43.47 19.47 16.60
C ALA A 225 44.34 20.34 17.52
N ILE A 226 43.87 20.65 18.73
CA ILE A 226 44.64 21.39 19.74
C ILE A 226 45.88 20.59 20.17
N LEU A 227 45.75 19.29 20.45
CA LEU A 227 46.88 18.44 20.83
C LEU A 227 47.89 18.28 19.70
N ALA A 228 47.44 18.15 18.45
CA ALA A 228 48.30 18.10 17.27
C ALA A 228 49.02 19.42 17.02
N LEU A 229 48.34 20.55 17.23
CA LEU A 229 48.93 21.88 17.09
C LEU A 229 49.96 22.14 18.19
N LEU A 230 49.66 21.74 19.43
CA LEU A 230 50.61 21.79 20.55
C LEU A 230 51.82 20.88 20.33
N SER A 231 51.61 19.65 19.83
CA SER A 231 52.71 18.74 19.55
C SER A 231 53.59 19.24 18.40
N LEU A 232 52.99 19.79 17.34
CA LEU A 232 53.71 20.41 16.23
C LEU A 232 54.52 21.63 16.70
N ALA A 233 53.93 22.51 17.50
CA ALA A 233 54.60 23.68 18.07
C ALA A 233 55.77 23.30 18.99
N LEU A 234 55.63 22.18 19.71
CA LEU A 234 56.71 21.65 20.54
C LEU A 234 57.81 20.96 19.74
N ILE A 235 57.50 20.29 18.63
CA ILE A 235 58.51 19.64 17.77
C ILE A 235 59.31 20.68 16.97
N PHE A 236 58.67 21.78 16.54
CA PHE A 236 59.28 22.88 15.78
C PHE A 236 59.20 24.22 16.53
N PRO A 237 59.95 24.41 17.63
CA PRO A 237 59.81 25.58 18.50
C PRO A 237 60.18 26.91 17.82
N HIS A 238 61.11 26.91 16.86
CA HIS A 238 61.57 28.13 16.19
C HIS A 238 60.50 28.69 15.22
N GLU A 239 59.80 27.83 14.48
CA GLU A 239 58.73 28.22 13.57
C GLU A 239 57.47 28.70 14.34
N ALA A 240 57.16 28.04 15.46
CA ALA A 240 56.04 28.44 16.32
C ALA A 240 56.26 29.81 16.98
N LEU A 241 57.48 30.09 17.44
CA LEU A 241 57.86 31.41 17.97
C LEU A 241 57.77 32.50 16.91
N GLN A 242 58.16 32.20 15.66
CA GLN A 242 58.01 33.15 14.56
C GLN A 242 56.55 33.49 14.26
N LEU A 243 55.64 32.50 14.32
CA LEU A 243 54.20 32.70 14.10
C LEU A 243 53.53 33.55 15.19
N ILE A 244 53.95 33.36 16.46
CA ILE A 244 53.46 34.16 17.60
C ILE A 244 54.09 35.57 17.61
N SER A 245 55.32 35.71 17.10
CA SER A 245 56.00 37.01 17.01
C SER A 245 55.53 37.89 15.85
N GLN A 246 54.56 37.46 15.03
CA GLN A 246 53.98 38.29 14.00
C GLN A 246 53.10 39.41 14.62
N PRO A 247 53.19 40.65 14.11
CA PRO A 247 52.91 41.85 14.89
C PRO A 247 51.40 42.16 14.91
N ILE A 248 50.68 41.63 15.90
CA ILE A 248 49.29 42.04 16.19
C ILE A 248 49.23 43.02 17.39
N LEU A 249 50.37 43.37 18.00
CA LEU A 249 50.44 44.30 19.12
C LEU A 249 51.40 45.49 18.87
N HIS A 250 51.15 46.30 17.85
CA HIS A 250 51.64 47.69 17.83
C HIS A 250 50.76 48.60 16.95
N PRO A 251 49.82 49.37 17.54
CA PRO A 251 49.39 50.63 16.96
C PRO A 251 50.25 51.77 17.54
N ASN A 252 51.06 52.37 16.68
CA ASN A 252 51.58 53.76 16.71
C ASN A 252 51.83 54.46 18.06
N ALA A 253 53.10 54.84 18.32
CA ALA A 253 53.42 56.17 18.86
C ALA A 253 54.90 56.53 18.60
N ILE A 254 55.21 57.37 17.60
CA ILE A 254 55.54 58.81 17.67
C ILE A 254 57.05 59.05 17.43
N LYS A 255 57.34 59.77 16.34
CA LYS A 255 58.65 60.39 16.04
C LYS A 255 59.00 61.44 17.11
N PRO A 256 60.25 61.56 17.58
CA PRO A 256 60.72 62.79 18.18
C PRO A 256 61.36 63.68 17.10
N GLY A 257 60.80 64.87 16.93
CA GLY A 257 61.46 65.99 16.26
C GLY A 257 61.85 67.03 17.30
N ARG A 258 63.15 67.14 17.59
CA ARG A 258 63.95 68.35 17.79
C ARG A 258 65.31 67.96 18.36
#